data_AF-A0A7K1H147-F1
#
_entry.id   AF-A0A7K1H147-F1
#
_cell.length_a   1.000
_cell.length_b   1.000
_cell.length_c   1.000
_cell.angle_alpha   90.00
_cell.angle_beta   90.00
_cell.angle_gamma   90.00
#
_symmetry.space_group_name_H-M   'P 1'
#
loop_
_entity.id
_entity.type
_entity.pdbx_description
1 polymer ?
#
loop_
_entity_poly.entity_id
_entity_poly.type
_entity_poly.pdbx_seq_one_letter_code
_entity_poly.pdbx_strand_id
1 'polypeptide(L)'
;MQRKGFVVATLCYAAAVGYGALVWPERVALHFGTDLRADSYSSRGTAILVAVVLGLCLVAMFVGLAALVGRIPIDLLNVPHPSYWKQPEHVAELRRRSAEDIYHLGAVTMLFLVGVLVLAVQASTSADHRLSGAAPILLVGYLGYLIGWTIWLWLRRYRPPAH
;
A
#
# COMPACT_ATOMS: atom_id res chain seq x y z
N MET A 1 5.33 -1.30 -16.58
CA MET A 1 5.50 0.05 -16.00
C MET A 1 5.23 0.10 -14.49
N GLN A 2 4.24 -0.65 -13.98
CA GLN A 2 3.85 -0.62 -12.56
C GLN A 2 4.95 -1.00 -11.56
N ARG A 3 5.86 -1.93 -11.93
CA ARG A 3 7.03 -2.25 -11.08
C ARG A 3 7.93 -1.05 -10.80
N LYS A 4 8.12 -0.14 -11.79
CA LYS A 4 8.90 1.09 -11.58
C LYS A 4 8.18 2.03 -10.61
N GLY A 5 6.86 2.18 -10.76
CA GLY A 5 6.04 2.97 -9.84
C GLY A 5 6.10 2.44 -8.41
N PHE A 6 6.04 1.12 -8.23
CA PHE A 6 6.23 0.48 -6.94
C PHE A 6 7.59 0.80 -6.32
N VAL A 7 8.68 0.66 -7.08
CA VAL A 7 10.03 1.01 -6.60
C VAL A 7 10.11 2.47 -6.18
N VAL A 8 9.59 3.39 -6.99
CA VAL A 8 9.55 4.82 -6.64
C VAL A 8 8.79 5.05 -5.34
N ALA A 9 7.60 4.44 -5.18
CA ALA A 9 6.81 4.56 -3.96
C ALA A 9 7.53 3.98 -2.73
N THR A 10 8.25 2.86 -2.89
CA THR A 10 9.10 2.28 -1.83
C THR A 10 10.26 3.21 -1.46
N LEU A 11 10.90 3.86 -2.43
CA LEU A 11 11.95 4.84 -2.16
C LEU A 11 11.40 6.08 -1.44
N CYS A 12 10.21 6.57 -1.83
CA CYS A 12 9.52 7.63 -1.12
C CYS A 12 9.22 7.25 0.33
N TYR A 13 8.78 6.02 0.57
CA TYR A 13 8.55 5.51 1.92
C TYR A 13 9.85 5.45 2.74
N ALA A 14 10.92 4.90 2.16
CA ALA A 14 12.23 4.88 2.82
C ALA A 14 12.74 6.29 3.14
N ALA A 15 12.54 7.25 2.23
CA ALA A 15 12.86 8.66 2.47
C ALA A 15 12.02 9.26 3.59
N ALA A 16 10.72 8.93 3.68
CA ALA A 16 9.85 9.39 4.77
C ALA A 16 10.26 8.81 6.13
N VAL A 17 10.68 7.54 6.18
CA VAL A 17 11.24 6.93 7.40
C VAL A 17 12.55 7.61 7.79
N GLY A 18 13.45 7.86 6.82
CA GLY A 18 14.69 8.57 7.05
C GLY A 18 14.47 10.00 7.56
N TYR A 19 13.50 10.71 6.99
CA TYR A 19 13.07 12.01 7.48
C TYR A 19 12.56 11.94 8.91
N GLY A 20 11.66 10.99 9.21
CA GLY A 20 11.16 10.73 10.57
C GLY A 20 12.29 10.47 11.57
N ALA A 21 13.33 9.73 11.17
CA ALA A 21 14.49 9.48 12.02
C ALA A 21 15.27 10.76 12.40
N LEU A 22 15.24 11.78 11.55
CA LEU A 22 15.90 13.06 11.79
C LEU A 22 15.06 14.02 12.65
N VAL A 23 13.73 14.02 12.47
CA VAL A 23 12.87 15.06 13.04
C VAL A 23 11.96 14.61 14.18
N TRP A 24 11.74 13.31 14.36
CA TRP A 24 10.91 12.85 15.46
C TRP A 24 11.56 13.19 16.81
N PRO A 25 10.76 13.63 17.80
CA PRO A 25 11.22 13.71 19.18
C PRO A 25 11.43 12.31 19.76
N GLU A 26 12.07 12.21 20.93
CA GLU A 26 12.29 10.91 21.56
C GLU A 26 10.98 10.19 21.89
N ARG A 27 9.90 10.94 22.16
CA ARG A 27 8.57 10.40 22.41
C ARG A 27 7.68 10.58 21.17
N VAL A 28 7.40 9.49 20.46
CA VAL A 28 6.61 9.48 19.21
C VAL A 28 5.22 8.91 19.45
N ALA A 29 4.18 9.57 18.94
CA ALA A 29 2.83 9.04 18.95
C ALA A 29 2.67 7.94 17.89
N LEU A 30 2.21 6.75 18.28
CA LEU A 30 2.04 5.60 17.38
C LEU A 30 0.58 5.18 17.17
N HIS A 31 -0.29 5.45 18.13
CA HIS A 31 -1.72 5.16 18.03
C HIS A 31 -2.52 6.40 18.38
N PHE A 32 -3.68 6.52 17.73
CA PHE A 32 -4.57 7.66 17.86
C PHE A 32 -6.00 7.15 18.04
N GLY A 33 -6.70 7.73 19.02
CA GLY A 33 -8.11 7.45 19.26
C GLY A 33 -9.00 8.01 18.16
N THR A 34 -10.30 7.71 18.24
CA THR A 34 -11.32 8.21 17.31
C THR A 34 -11.50 9.74 17.37
N ASP A 35 -11.01 10.39 18.42
CA ASP A 35 -10.97 11.84 18.62
C ASP A 35 -9.70 12.50 18.04
N LEU A 36 -8.89 11.72 17.33
CA LEU A 36 -7.60 12.10 16.72
C LEU A 36 -6.49 12.43 17.73
N ARG A 37 -6.66 12.12 19.02
CA ARG A 37 -5.62 12.32 20.04
C ARG A 37 -4.74 11.08 20.16
N ALA A 38 -3.44 11.31 20.34
CA ALA A 38 -2.51 10.21 20.61
C ALA A 38 -2.79 9.57 21.97
N ASP A 39 -3.10 8.27 21.95
CA ASP A 39 -3.37 7.46 23.14
C ASP A 39 -2.25 6.43 23.43
N SER A 40 -1.33 6.23 22.48
CA SER A 40 -0.12 5.42 22.65
C SER A 40 1.13 6.10 22.10
N TYR A 41 2.24 5.91 22.81
CA TYR A 41 3.53 6.52 22.51
C TYR A 41 4.64 5.47 22.56
N SER A 42 5.73 5.73 21.85
CA SER A 42 6.94 4.92 21.92
C SER A 42 8.20 5.77 21.82
N SER A 43 9.36 5.13 21.93
CA SER A 43 10.62 5.78 21.64
C SER A 43 10.77 6.01 20.13
N ARG A 44 11.57 7.01 19.75
CA ARG A 44 11.92 7.24 18.35
C ARG A 44 12.55 6.01 17.70
N GLY A 45 13.47 5.35 18.40
CA GLY A 45 14.12 4.14 17.92
C GLY A 45 13.12 3.03 17.60
N THR A 46 12.16 2.80 18.49
CA THR A 46 11.09 1.80 18.26
C THR A 46 10.17 2.21 17.12
N ALA A 47 9.78 3.47 17.01
CA ALA A 47 8.95 3.96 15.92
C ALA A 47 9.62 3.75 14.54
N ILE A 48 10.92 4.05 14.44
CA ILE A 48 11.72 3.80 13.23
C ILE A 48 11.79 2.29 12.95
N LEU A 49 12.11 1.46 13.95
CA LEU A 49 12.21 0.02 13.78
C LEU A 49 10.89 -0.57 13.26
N VAL A 50 9.76 -0.19 13.84
CA VAL A 50 8.43 -0.62 13.40
C VAL A 50 8.18 -0.20 11.96
N ALA A 51 8.48 1.05 11.59
CA ALA A 51 8.31 1.52 10.22
C ALA A 51 9.20 0.75 9.21
N VAL A 52 10.48 0.54 9.53
CA VAL A 52 11.40 -0.23 8.67
C VAL A 52 10.90 -1.65 8.49
N VAL A 53 10.56 -2.35 9.59
CA VAL A 53 10.08 -3.73 9.54
C VAL A 53 8.78 -3.83 8.74
N LEU A 54 7.81 -2.93 9.00
CA LEU A 54 6.55 -2.89 8.25
C LEU A 54 6.80 -2.69 6.75
N GLY A 55 7.62 -1.71 6.38
CA GLY A 55 7.97 -1.44 4.98
C GLY A 55 8.63 -2.64 4.31
N LEU A 56 9.61 -3.27 4.95
CA LEU A 56 10.28 -4.46 4.42
C LEU A 56 9.31 -5.64 4.26
N CYS A 57 8.46 -5.90 5.25
CA CYS A 57 7.45 -6.94 5.20
C CYS A 57 6.48 -6.71 4.04
N LEU A 58 5.98 -5.48 3.85
CA LEU A 58 5.09 -5.15 2.74
C LEU A 58 5.80 -5.27 1.39
N VAL A 59 7.05 -4.81 1.28
CA VAL A 59 7.82 -4.97 0.05
C VAL A 59 8.01 -6.44 -0.30
N ALA A 60 8.42 -7.25 0.67
CA ALA A 60 8.57 -8.69 0.50
C ALA A 60 7.24 -9.35 0.12
N MET A 61 6.14 -8.96 0.77
CA MET A 61 4.79 -9.45 0.48
C MET A 61 4.37 -9.14 -0.96
N PHE A 62 4.43 -7.88 -1.41
CA PHE A 62 3.99 -7.52 -2.76
C PHE A 62 4.88 -8.11 -3.85
N VAL A 63 6.21 -8.13 -3.65
CA VAL A 63 7.14 -8.81 -4.57
C VAL A 63 6.87 -10.31 -4.60
N GLY A 64 6.66 -10.92 -3.45
CA GLY A 64 6.34 -12.34 -3.30
C GLY A 64 5.03 -12.71 -3.99
N LEU A 65 3.96 -11.94 -3.79
CA LEU A 65 2.67 -12.14 -4.45
C LEU A 65 2.78 -12.00 -5.97
N ALA A 66 3.47 -10.97 -6.46
CA ALA A 66 3.69 -10.78 -7.90
C ALA A 66 4.55 -11.89 -8.52
N ALA A 67 5.43 -12.52 -7.74
CA ALA A 67 6.20 -13.69 -8.17
C ALA A 67 5.36 -14.99 -8.10
N LEU A 68 4.47 -15.10 -7.11
CA LEU A 68 3.63 -16.26 -6.85
C LEU A 68 2.51 -16.39 -7.88
N VAL A 69 1.91 -15.27 -8.30
CA VAL A 69 0.87 -15.24 -9.34
C VAL A 69 1.35 -15.84 -10.67
N GLY A 70 2.66 -15.81 -10.92
CA GLY A 70 3.30 -16.45 -12.08
C GLY A 70 3.45 -17.97 -11.98
N ARG A 71 3.29 -18.56 -10.78
CA ARG A 71 3.64 -19.95 -10.48
C ARG A 71 2.50 -20.82 -9.95
N ILE A 72 1.47 -20.22 -9.34
CA ILE A 72 0.36 -21.02 -8.79
C ILE A 72 -0.52 -21.63 -9.88
N PRO A 73 -1.22 -22.74 -9.60
CA PRO A 73 -2.26 -23.27 -10.49
C PRO A 73 -3.27 -22.20 -10.90
N ILE A 74 -3.63 -22.20 -12.18
CA ILE A 74 -4.56 -21.21 -12.76
C ILE A 74 -5.93 -21.25 -12.09
N ASP A 75 -6.32 -22.41 -11.56
CA ASP A 75 -7.60 -22.60 -10.88
C ASP A 75 -7.70 -21.83 -9.56
N LEU A 76 -6.56 -21.56 -8.90
CA LEU A 76 -6.50 -20.76 -7.67
C LEU A 76 -6.62 -19.26 -7.92
N LEU A 77 -6.47 -18.80 -9.18
CA LEU A 77 -6.66 -17.39 -9.51
C LEU A 77 -8.15 -17.09 -9.61
N ASN A 78 -8.62 -16.19 -8.74
CA ASN A 78 -9.94 -15.59 -8.84
C ASN A 78 -9.89 -14.44 -9.85
N VAL A 79 -10.68 -14.54 -10.90
CA VAL A 79 -10.73 -13.58 -12.02
C VAL A 79 -12.16 -13.52 -12.56
N PRO A 80 -12.67 -12.34 -12.95
CA PRO A 80 -13.92 -12.27 -13.71
C PRO A 80 -13.76 -12.98 -15.06
N HIS A 81 -14.86 -13.49 -15.64
CA HIS A 81 -14.83 -14.22 -16.91
C HIS A 81 -13.80 -15.37 -16.98
N PRO A 82 -13.82 -16.31 -16.00
CA PRO A 82 -12.83 -17.38 -15.93
C PRO A 82 -12.82 -18.28 -17.17
N SER A 83 -13.96 -18.48 -17.82
CA SER A 83 -14.09 -19.25 -19.07
C SER A 83 -13.29 -18.67 -20.23
N TYR A 84 -12.96 -17.37 -20.20
CA TYR A 84 -12.07 -16.72 -21.16
C TYR A 84 -10.63 -16.73 -20.62
N TRP A 85 -10.40 -16.15 -19.44
CA TRP A 85 -9.03 -15.92 -18.94
C TRP A 85 -8.25 -17.18 -18.55
N LYS A 86 -8.94 -18.27 -18.19
CA LYS A 86 -8.28 -19.54 -17.83
C LYS A 86 -8.01 -20.44 -19.03
N GLN A 87 -8.37 -20.02 -20.25
CA GLN A 87 -7.97 -20.74 -21.47
C GLN A 87 -6.46 -20.61 -21.68
N PRO A 88 -5.75 -21.67 -22.13
CA PRO A 88 -4.29 -21.68 -22.28
C PRO A 88 -3.72 -20.47 -23.03
N GLU A 89 -4.45 -19.97 -24.04
CA GLU A 89 -4.08 -18.84 -24.90
C GLU A 89 -4.01 -17.51 -24.13
N HIS A 90 -4.74 -17.40 -23.02
CA HIS A 90 -4.89 -16.17 -22.24
C HIS A 90 -4.16 -16.18 -20.89
N VAL A 91 -3.70 -17.35 -20.43
CA VAL A 91 -3.04 -17.52 -19.11
C VAL A 91 -1.81 -16.64 -18.96
N ALA A 92 -0.95 -16.56 -19.99
CA ALA A 92 0.29 -15.77 -19.90
C ALA A 92 -0.02 -14.28 -19.70
N GLU A 93 -1.01 -13.76 -20.42
CA GLU A 93 -1.44 -12.37 -20.30
C GLU A 93 -2.15 -12.11 -18.97
N LEU A 94 -3.00 -13.04 -18.51
CA LEU A 94 -3.63 -12.95 -17.19
C LEU A 94 -2.57 -12.80 -16.09
N ARG A 95 -1.58 -13.71 -16.04
CA ARG A 95 -0.53 -13.69 -15.02
C ARG A 95 0.27 -12.39 -15.06
N ARG A 96 0.59 -11.89 -16.26
CA ARG A 96 1.29 -10.62 -16.45
C ARG A 96 0.47 -9.45 -15.89
N ARG A 97 -0.82 -9.36 -16.24
CA ARG A 97 -1.72 -8.30 -15.73
C ARG A 97 -1.89 -8.36 -14.23
N SER A 98 -2.07 -9.56 -13.67
CA SER A 98 -2.23 -9.72 -12.23
C SER A 98 -0.96 -9.33 -11.47
N ALA A 99 0.24 -9.66 -11.98
CA ALA A 99 1.49 -9.18 -11.40
C ALA A 99 1.60 -7.65 -11.45
N GLU A 100 1.19 -7.02 -12.55
CA GLU A 100 1.15 -5.56 -12.66
C GLU A 100 0.18 -4.92 -11.67
N ASP A 101 -0.98 -5.54 -11.45
CA ASP A 101 -2.00 -5.06 -10.52
C ASP A 101 -1.53 -5.19 -9.06
N ILE A 102 -0.81 -6.27 -8.72
CA ILE A 102 -0.18 -6.44 -7.41
C ILE A 102 0.87 -5.35 -7.16
N TYR A 103 1.72 -5.03 -8.14
CA TYR A 103 2.69 -3.93 -8.00
C TYR A 103 2.00 -2.57 -7.88
N HIS A 104 0.90 -2.37 -8.61
CA HIS A 104 0.13 -1.15 -8.53
C HIS A 104 -0.49 -0.94 -7.15
N LEU A 105 -1.14 -1.96 -6.60
CA LEU A 105 -1.66 -1.96 -5.23
C LEU A 105 -0.55 -1.69 -4.22
N GLY A 106 0.59 -2.38 -4.37
CA GLY A 106 1.76 -2.13 -3.54
C GLY A 106 2.22 -0.67 -3.60
N ALA A 107 2.25 -0.05 -4.78
CA ALA A 107 2.67 1.33 -4.93
C ALA A 107 1.74 2.29 -4.18
N VAL A 108 0.42 2.10 -4.33
CA VAL A 108 -0.59 2.92 -3.67
C VAL A 108 -0.55 2.74 -2.15
N THR A 109 -0.38 1.51 -1.65
CA THR A 109 -0.22 1.24 -0.21
C THR A 109 1.04 1.92 0.34
N MET A 110 2.17 1.86 -0.37
CA MET A 110 3.41 2.52 0.07
C MET A 110 3.25 4.05 0.11
N LEU A 111 2.55 4.66 -0.86
CA LEU A 111 2.24 6.09 -0.86
C LEU A 111 1.28 6.48 0.26
N PHE A 112 0.27 5.65 0.55
CA PHE A 112 -0.60 5.85 1.71
C PHE A 112 0.22 5.88 3.00
N LEU A 113 1.15 4.94 3.17
CA LEU A 113 2.01 4.89 4.35
C LEU A 113 3.00 6.05 4.43
N VAL A 114 3.46 6.61 3.30
CA VAL A 114 4.22 7.88 3.29
C VAL A 114 3.37 8.99 3.91
N GLY A 115 2.11 9.12 3.50
CA GLY A 115 1.19 10.09 4.09
C GLY A 115 0.98 9.88 5.59
N VAL A 116 0.82 8.63 6.03
CA VAL A 116 0.71 8.28 7.45
C VAL A 116 1.96 8.69 8.23
N LEU A 117 3.16 8.42 7.72
CA LEU A 117 4.41 8.82 8.37
C LEU A 117 4.55 10.34 8.48
N VAL A 118 4.20 11.08 7.43
CA VAL A 118 4.21 12.55 7.45
C VAL A 118 3.23 13.09 8.51
N LEU A 119 2.03 12.53 8.60
CA LEU A 119 1.04 12.91 9.61
C LEU A 119 1.51 12.55 11.03
N ALA A 120 2.17 11.41 11.20
CA ALA A 120 2.73 10.99 12.49
C ALA A 120 3.88 11.91 12.95
N VAL A 121 4.72 12.39 12.01
CA VAL A 121 5.71 13.44 12.28
C VAL A 121 5.01 14.71 12.76
N GLN A 122 4.05 15.22 11.97
CA GLN A 122 3.33 16.44 12.32
C GLN A 122 2.68 16.36 13.71
N ALA A 123 1.98 15.26 13.99
CA ALA A 123 1.34 15.03 15.27
C ALA A 123 2.37 15.00 16.41
N SER A 124 3.47 14.26 16.25
CA SER A 124 4.50 14.12 17.30
C SER A 124 5.27 15.41 17.57
N THR A 125 5.36 16.32 16.60
CA THR A 125 6.01 17.63 16.76
C THR A 125 5.05 18.75 17.19
N SER A 126 3.74 18.50 17.16
CA SER A 126 2.72 19.48 17.55
C SER A 126 2.53 19.54 19.06
N ALA A 127 2.23 20.73 19.60
CA ALA A 127 1.99 20.90 21.04
C ALA A 127 0.86 20.00 21.56
N ASP A 128 -0.19 19.81 20.76
CA ASP A 128 -1.39 19.09 21.18
C ASP A 128 -1.33 17.57 20.93
N HIS A 129 -0.30 17.07 20.24
CA HIS A 129 -0.15 15.65 19.84
C HIS A 129 -1.39 15.07 19.13
N ARG A 130 -2.00 15.87 18.25
CA ARG A 130 -3.22 15.49 17.51
C ARG A 130 -2.91 15.21 16.05
N LEU A 131 -3.59 14.22 15.47
CA LEU A 131 -3.61 14.07 14.02
C LEU A 131 -4.34 15.26 13.40
N SER A 132 -3.79 15.73 12.27
CA SER A 132 -4.47 16.68 11.40
C SER A 132 -5.79 16.09 10.88
N GLY A 133 -6.77 16.95 10.60
CA GLY A 133 -8.01 16.57 9.89
C GLY A 133 -7.75 15.97 8.49
N ALA A 134 -6.53 16.08 7.97
CA ALA A 134 -6.09 15.37 6.78
C ALA A 134 -6.01 13.84 6.95
N ALA A 135 -5.88 13.32 8.17
CA ALA A 135 -5.78 11.88 8.44
C ALA A 135 -7.01 11.08 7.98
N PRO A 136 -8.26 11.42 8.38
CA PRO A 136 -9.44 10.72 7.89
C PRO A 136 -9.63 10.91 6.37
N ILE A 137 -9.26 12.06 5.81
CA ILE A 137 -9.34 12.31 4.35
C ILE A 137 -8.37 11.38 3.60
N LEU A 138 -7.14 11.22 4.08
CA LEU A 138 -6.15 10.32 3.52
C LEU A 138 -6.63 8.86 3.56
N LEU A 139 -7.19 8.43 4.71
CA LEU A 139 -7.72 7.07 4.88
C LEU A 139 -8.91 6.82 3.95
N VAL A 140 -9.91 7.70 3.95
CA VAL A 140 -11.09 7.58 3.08
C VAL A 140 -10.69 7.64 1.61
N GLY A 141 -9.74 8.50 1.24
CA GLY A 141 -9.20 8.59 -0.11
C GLY A 141 -8.52 7.28 -0.53
N TYR A 142 -7.69 6.69 0.33
CA TYR A 142 -7.06 5.40 0.08
C TYR A 142 -8.09 4.26 -0.07
N LEU A 143 -9.05 4.15 0.85
CA LEU A 143 -10.10 3.14 0.79
C LEU A 143 -10.99 3.30 -0.44
N GLY A 144 -11.42 4.53 -0.74
CA GLY A 144 -12.21 4.86 -1.93
C GLY A 144 -11.46 4.53 -3.21
N TYR A 145 -10.15 4.78 -3.24
CA TYR A 145 -9.30 4.39 -4.35
C TYR A 145 -9.23 2.87 -4.52
N LEU A 146 -9.01 2.11 -3.45
CA LEU A 146 -8.96 0.65 -3.52
C LEU A 146 -10.28 0.04 -4.03
N ILE A 147 -11.40 0.56 -3.54
CA ILE A 147 -12.74 0.13 -3.98
C ILE A 147 -12.92 0.47 -5.47
N GLY A 148 -12.67 1.71 -5.86
CA GLY A 148 -12.80 2.17 -7.24
C GLY A 148 -11.90 1.38 -8.19
N TRP A 149 -10.65 1.11 -7.79
CA TRP A 149 -9.72 0.30 -8.56
C TRP A 149 -10.23 -1.13 -8.71
N THR A 150 -10.66 -1.78 -7.63
CA THR A 150 -11.20 -3.14 -7.66
C THR A 150 -12.42 -3.26 -8.57
N ILE A 151 -13.35 -2.29 -8.48
CA ILE A 151 -14.52 -2.20 -9.37
C ILE A 151 -14.06 -2.04 -10.83
N TRP A 152 -13.09 -1.18 -11.10
CA TRP A 152 -12.56 -0.98 -12.45
C TRP A 152 -11.84 -2.22 -12.99
N LEU A 153 -11.07 -2.94 -12.16
CA LEU A 153 -10.47 -4.22 -12.53
C LEU A 153 -11.55 -5.20 -13.00
N TRP A 154 -12.63 -5.31 -12.20
CA TRP A 154 -13.72 -6.24 -12.44
C TRP A 154 -14.56 -5.89 -13.68
N LEU A 155 -14.93 -4.62 -13.84
CA LEU A 155 -15.88 -4.19 -14.88
C LEU A 155 -15.22 -3.84 -16.22
N ARG A 156 -13.93 -3.47 -16.22
CA ARG A 156 -13.25 -2.91 -17.40
C ARG A 156 -11.98 -3.67 -17.74
N ARG A 157 -11.00 -3.76 -16.84
CA ARG A 157 -9.65 -4.25 -17.17
C ARG A 157 -9.62 -5.72 -17.59
N TYR A 158 -10.41 -6.56 -16.92
CA TYR A 158 -10.50 -7.99 -17.20
C TYR A 158 -11.75 -8.35 -18.02
N ARG A 159 -12.37 -7.38 -18.69
CA ARG A 159 -13.42 -7.69 -19.66
C ARG A 159 -12.79 -8.26 -20.94
N PRO A 160 -13.26 -9.41 -21.46
CA PRO A 160 -12.81 -9.93 -22.74
C PRO A 160 -13.05 -8.93 -23.88
N PRO A 161 -12.21 -8.91 -24.93
CA PRO A 161 -12.49 -8.14 -26.14
C PRO A 161 -13.85 -8.52 -26.72
N ALA A 162 -14.59 -7.55 -27.25
CA ALA A 162 -15.78 -7.87 -28.05
C ALA A 162 -15.31 -8.57 -29.33
N HIS A 163 -15.88 -9.75 -29.60
CA HIS A 163 -15.70 -10.47 -30.87
C HIS A 163 -16.40 -9.74 -32.01
#